data_AF-A0A1Q7CGT6-F1
#
_entry.id   AF-A0A1Q7CGT6-F1
#
_cell.length_a   1.000
_cell.length_b   1.000
_cell.length_c   1.000
_cell.angle_alpha   90.00
_cell.angle_beta   90.00
_cell.angle_gamma   90.00
#
_symmetry.space_group_name_H-M   'P 1'
#
loop_
_entity.id
_entity.type
_entity.pdbx_description
1 polymer ?
#
loop_
_entity_poly.entity_id
_entity_poly.type
_entity_poly.pdbx_seq_one_letter_code
_entity_poly.pdbx_strand_id
1 'polypeptide(L)'
;MLAYVFSHRPASDADAQAYEDALRRFHSELAGGRPAGFVASTTYRFDDGYSDWYLVEDSAALDYLNEAAVSGARAASHDAAARMAAWGSGKLLSLAQGEADLDALHEIAFAKPAGTAYGDLYTMTAQFTARAGVALWRRMMVLGPPPEFCLVARSPVHLPAQFTPEPRTRRQI
;
A
#
# COMPACT_ATOMS: atom_id res chain seq x y z
N MET A 1 -10.57 -5.89 -6.56
CA MET A 1 -9.56 -5.78 -5.50
C MET A 1 -9.06 -4.35 -5.40
N LEU A 2 -9.05 -3.83 -4.18
CA LEU A 2 -8.48 -2.54 -3.81
C LEU A 2 -7.35 -2.74 -2.80
N ALA A 3 -6.49 -1.74 -2.68
CA ALA A 3 -5.55 -1.60 -1.59
C ALA A 3 -5.78 -0.26 -0.89
N TYR A 4 -6.14 -0.30 0.39
CA TYR A 4 -5.96 0.85 1.25
C TYR A 4 -4.49 0.87 1.69
N VAL A 5 -3.79 1.95 1.37
CA VAL A 5 -2.37 2.14 1.68
C VAL A 5 -2.24 3.27 2.67
N PHE A 6 -1.76 2.97 3.87
CA PHE A 6 -1.52 3.96 4.91
C PHE A 6 -0.01 4.21 5.04
N SER A 7 0.46 5.36 4.55
CA SER A 7 1.83 5.80 4.75
C SER A 7 1.93 6.52 6.10
N HIS A 8 2.91 6.17 6.92
CA HIS A 8 3.06 6.77 8.25
C HIS A 8 4.51 6.86 8.69
N ARG A 9 4.74 7.69 9.72
CA ARG A 9 6.03 7.88 10.37
C ARG A 9 5.86 7.85 11.89
N PRO A 10 6.74 7.14 12.61
CA PRO A 10 6.77 7.23 14.05
C PRO A 10 7.25 8.62 14.50
N ALA A 11 6.99 8.96 15.76
CA ALA A 11 7.60 10.12 16.40
C ALA A 11 9.13 9.99 16.43
N SER A 12 9.84 11.11 16.41
CA SER A 12 11.31 11.14 16.31
C SER A 12 12.03 10.45 17.46
N ASP A 13 11.37 10.32 18.62
CA ASP A 13 11.85 9.69 19.84
C ASP A 13 11.27 8.29 20.08
N ALA A 14 10.43 7.78 19.17
CA ALA A 14 9.88 6.44 19.29
C ALA A 14 10.94 5.37 19.01
N ASP A 15 10.91 4.30 19.79
CA ASP A 15 11.77 3.14 19.55
C ASP A 15 11.31 2.40 18.28
N ALA A 16 12.23 2.28 17.31
CA ALA A 16 11.89 1.70 16.01
C ALA A 16 11.52 0.21 16.09
N GLN A 17 12.13 -0.56 16.99
CA GLN A 17 11.84 -1.98 17.14
C GLN A 17 10.47 -2.18 17.77
N ALA A 18 10.16 -1.43 18.84
CA ALA A 18 8.85 -1.42 19.47
C ALA A 18 7.74 -1.00 18.49
N TYR A 19 8.03 -0.04 17.62
CA TYR A 19 7.12 0.37 16.56
C TYR A 19 6.85 -0.76 15.57
N GLU A 20 7.90 -1.37 15.01
CA GLU A 20 7.76 -2.49 14.07
C GLU A 20 7.04 -3.69 14.72
N ASP A 21 7.31 -3.98 15.99
CA ASP A 21 6.62 -5.06 16.73
C ASP A 21 5.14 -4.77 16.96
N ALA A 22 4.78 -3.51 17.24
CA ALA A 22 3.38 -3.09 17.33
C ALA A 22 2.66 -3.25 15.98
N LEU A 23 3.30 -2.88 14.86
CA LEU A 23 2.75 -3.07 13.52
C LEU A 23 2.55 -4.56 13.19
N ARG A 24 3.58 -5.41 13.40
CA ARG A 24 3.47 -6.86 13.19
C ARG A 24 2.30 -7.46 13.97
N ARG A 25 2.18 -7.08 15.24
CA ARG A 25 1.11 -7.55 16.11
C ARG A 25 -0.26 -7.11 15.58
N PHE A 26 -0.41 -5.84 15.23
CA PHE A 26 -1.66 -5.32 14.68
C PHE A 26 -2.07 -6.06 13.40
N HIS A 27 -1.15 -6.22 12.44
CA HIS A 27 -1.41 -6.95 11.20
C HIS A 27 -1.79 -8.42 11.45
N SER A 28 -1.11 -9.09 12.38
CA SER A 28 -1.43 -10.47 12.76
C SER A 28 -2.81 -10.59 13.40
N GLU A 29 -3.18 -9.68 14.30
CA GLU A 29 -4.48 -9.70 14.97
C GLU A 29 -5.62 -9.34 14.01
N LEU A 30 -5.40 -8.41 13.08
CA LEU A 30 -6.33 -8.07 12.02
C LEU A 30 -6.58 -9.27 11.09
N ALA A 31 -5.52 -9.93 10.64
CA ALA A 31 -5.61 -11.12 9.80
C ALA A 31 -6.35 -12.27 10.50
N GLY A 32 -6.12 -12.47 11.81
CA GLY A 32 -6.83 -13.45 12.61
C GLY A 32 -8.33 -13.15 12.77
N GLY A 33 -8.72 -11.87 12.76
CA GLY A 33 -10.11 -11.44 12.84
C GLY A 33 -10.92 -11.61 11.56
N ARG A 34 -10.26 -11.68 10.39
CA ARG A 34 -10.86 -11.83 9.05
C ARG A 34 -12.10 -10.93 8.83
N PRO A 35 -11.97 -9.59 8.88
CA PRO A 35 -13.08 -8.69 8.58
C PRO A 35 -13.72 -9.02 7.21
N ALA A 36 -15.01 -8.74 7.04
CA ALA A 36 -15.69 -9.02 5.78
C ALA A 36 -15.02 -8.30 4.61
N GLY A 37 -14.70 -9.06 3.55
CA GLY A 37 -14.00 -8.55 2.36
C GLY A 37 -12.50 -8.26 2.56
N PHE A 38 -11.92 -8.55 3.72
CA PHE A 38 -10.48 -8.48 3.94
C PHE A 38 -9.77 -9.66 3.27
N VAL A 39 -8.76 -9.36 2.45
CA VAL A 39 -7.99 -10.37 1.71
C VAL A 39 -6.66 -10.65 2.41
N ALA A 40 -5.85 -9.62 2.62
CA ALA A 40 -4.54 -9.73 3.26
C ALA A 40 -4.06 -8.35 3.71
N SER A 41 -3.04 -8.30 4.57
CA SER A 41 -2.31 -7.08 4.84
C SER A 41 -0.85 -7.34 5.14
N THR A 42 -0.03 -6.32 4.95
CA THR A 42 1.39 -6.32 5.33
C THR A 42 1.82 -4.89 5.59
N THR A 43 2.93 -4.74 6.30
CA THR A 43 3.60 -3.45 6.46
C THR A 43 4.99 -3.51 5.83
N TYR A 44 5.40 -2.39 5.25
CA TYR A 44 6.73 -2.23 4.68
C TYR A 44 7.41 -1.00 5.27
N ARG A 45 8.71 -1.09 5.47
CA ARG A 45 9.58 0.05 5.75
C ARG A 45 10.18 0.59 4.45
N PHE A 46 10.19 1.91 4.30
CA PHE A 46 10.90 2.62 3.24
C PHE A 46 11.37 3.98 3.76
N ASP A 47 12.56 4.40 3.34
CA ASP A 47 13.19 5.65 3.81
C ASP A 47 13.12 5.77 5.35
N ASP A 48 12.50 6.84 5.86
CA ASP A 48 12.27 7.14 7.28
C ASP A 48 10.85 6.78 7.77
N GLY A 49 10.08 6.04 6.97
CA GLY A 49 8.68 5.74 7.25
C GLY A 49 8.26 4.32 6.90
N TYR A 50 6.95 4.13 6.93
CA TYR A 50 6.31 2.85 6.74
C TYR A 50 5.06 2.98 5.88
N SER A 51 4.68 1.89 5.24
CA SER A 51 3.47 1.78 4.44
C SER A 51 2.77 0.48 4.77
N ASP A 52 1.59 0.60 5.35
CA ASP A 52 0.71 -0.54 5.59
C ASP A 52 -0.21 -0.70 4.38
N TRP A 53 -0.23 -1.90 3.82
CA TRP A 53 -1.09 -2.28 2.71
C TRP A 53 -2.18 -3.20 3.22
N TYR A 54 -3.43 -2.83 2.97
CA TYR A 54 -4.61 -3.63 3.30
C TYR A 54 -5.35 -3.94 2.00
N LEU A 55 -5.28 -5.20 1.56
CA LEU A 55 -5.98 -5.68 0.38
C LEU A 55 -7.41 -6.05 0.76
N VAL A 56 -8.36 -5.51 -0.01
CA VAL A 56 -9.79 -5.76 0.16
C VAL A 56 -10.44 -6.09 -1.17
N GLU A 57 -11.56 -6.79 -1.14
CA GLU A 57 -12.30 -7.20 -2.34
C GLU A 57 -12.79 -5.99 -3.15
N ASP A 58 -13.44 -5.05 -2.46
CA ASP A 58 -14.03 -3.84 -3.02
C ASP A 58 -14.12 -2.70 -1.99
N SER A 59 -14.79 -1.61 -2.36
CA SER A 59 -14.93 -0.43 -1.49
C SER A 59 -15.91 -0.63 -0.33
N ALA A 60 -16.86 -1.56 -0.41
CA ALA A 60 -17.80 -1.82 0.67
C ALA A 60 -17.11 -2.50 1.87
N ALA A 61 -16.02 -3.24 1.61
CA ALA A 61 -15.18 -3.83 2.65
C ALA A 61 -14.46 -2.80 3.54
N LEU A 62 -14.35 -1.53 3.11
CA LEU A 62 -13.62 -0.50 3.85
C LEU A 62 -14.29 -0.15 5.19
N ASP A 63 -15.62 -0.17 5.28
CA ASP A 63 -16.33 0.11 6.52
C ASP A 63 -16.05 -0.98 7.56
N TYR A 64 -16.11 -2.25 7.15
CA TYR A 64 -15.79 -3.39 8.01
C TYR A 64 -14.32 -3.40 8.44
N LEU A 65 -13.40 -3.06 7.52
CA LEU A 65 -11.98 -2.93 7.84
C LEU A 65 -11.76 -1.83 8.87
N ASN A 66 -12.36 -0.66 8.67
CA ASN A 66 -12.21 0.48 9.57
C ASN A 66 -12.74 0.18 10.97
N GLU A 67 -13.94 -0.40 11.08
CA GLU A 67 -14.50 -0.81 12.37
C GLU A 67 -13.62 -1.86 13.04
N ALA A 68 -13.20 -2.90 12.32
CA ALA A 68 -12.40 -3.97 12.89
C ALA A 68 -11.00 -3.52 13.32
N ALA A 69 -10.43 -2.51 12.67
CA ALA A 69 -9.10 -1.97 12.98
C ALA A 69 -9.04 -1.30 14.35
N VAL A 70 -10.11 -0.61 14.76
CA VAL A 70 -10.09 0.25 15.96
C VAL A 70 -10.91 -0.30 17.14
N SER A 71 -11.60 -1.44 16.96
CA SER A 71 -12.54 -1.97 17.95
C SER A 71 -12.20 -3.37 18.45
N GLY A 72 -12.85 -3.75 19.56
CA GLY A 72 -12.81 -5.10 20.10
C GLY A 72 -11.38 -5.57 20.43
N ALA A 73 -11.05 -6.79 20.01
CA ALA A 73 -9.78 -7.44 20.32
C ALA A 73 -8.54 -6.74 19.71
N ARG A 74 -8.71 -5.88 18.70
CA ARG A 74 -7.58 -5.19 18.03
C ARG A 74 -7.32 -3.78 18.54
N ALA A 75 -8.23 -3.21 19.34
CA ALA A 75 -8.08 -1.85 19.85
C ALA A 75 -6.73 -1.65 20.57
N ALA A 76 -6.31 -2.60 21.40
CA ALA A 76 -5.06 -2.51 22.14
C ALA A 76 -3.80 -2.52 21.25
N SER A 77 -3.78 -3.34 20.19
CA SER A 77 -2.63 -3.42 19.26
C SER A 77 -2.61 -2.23 18.29
N HIS A 78 -3.78 -1.81 17.81
CA HIS A 78 -3.94 -0.56 17.06
C HIS A 78 -3.40 0.63 17.87
N ASP A 79 -3.88 0.80 19.11
CA ASP A 79 -3.50 1.94 19.93
C ASP A 79 -2.02 1.92 20.31
N ALA A 80 -1.39 0.75 20.39
CA ALA A 80 0.05 0.63 20.61
C ALA A 80 0.84 1.30 19.49
N ALA A 81 0.53 0.99 18.22
CA ALA A 81 1.15 1.64 17.07
C ALA A 81 0.74 3.13 16.97
N ALA A 82 -0.55 3.43 17.11
CA ALA A 82 -1.08 4.78 16.94
C ALA A 82 -0.48 5.79 17.92
N ARG A 83 -0.22 5.40 19.18
CA ARG A 83 0.43 6.27 20.18
C ARG A 83 1.87 6.66 19.83
N MET A 84 2.54 5.86 19.01
CA MET A 84 3.93 6.11 18.58
C MET A 84 4.00 6.82 17.23
N ALA A 85 2.88 6.93 16.49
CA ALA A 85 2.84 7.59 15.19
C ALA A 85 2.78 9.11 15.34
N ALA A 86 3.57 9.84 14.56
CA ALA A 86 3.53 11.30 14.51
C ALA A 86 2.79 11.83 13.28
N TRP A 87 2.78 11.05 12.20
CA TRP A 87 2.14 11.44 10.94
C TRP A 87 1.62 10.23 10.20
N GLY A 88 0.51 10.40 9.49
CA GLY A 88 -0.07 9.38 8.63
C GLY A 88 -0.89 9.97 7.49
N SER A 89 -0.96 9.26 6.37
CA SER A 89 -1.80 9.59 5.21
C SER A 89 -2.27 8.34 4.48
N GLY A 90 -3.57 8.25 4.25
CA GLY A 90 -4.21 7.15 3.52
C GLY A 90 -4.34 7.42 2.03
N LYS A 91 -4.18 6.38 1.21
CA LYS A 91 -4.41 6.36 -0.23
C LYS A 91 -5.23 5.13 -0.60
N LEU A 92 -6.26 5.30 -1.43
CA LEU A 92 -7.03 4.17 -1.96
C LEU A 92 -6.61 3.88 -3.40
N LEU A 93 -6.17 2.65 -3.64
CA LEU A 93 -5.72 2.17 -4.93
C LEU A 93 -6.63 1.05 -5.45
N SER A 94 -6.89 1.02 -6.75
CA SER A 94 -7.47 -0.13 -7.45
C SER A 94 -6.38 -0.87 -8.23
N LEU A 95 -6.46 -2.20 -8.24
CA LEU A 95 -5.60 -3.01 -9.10
C LEU A 95 -6.03 -2.81 -10.56
N ALA A 96 -5.17 -2.22 -11.37
CA ALA A 96 -5.45 -1.88 -12.76
C ALA A 96 -4.97 -2.98 -13.73
N GLN A 97 -3.78 -3.54 -13.49
CA GLN A 97 -3.19 -4.62 -14.30
C GLN A 97 -2.29 -5.51 -13.44
N GLY A 98 -2.11 -6.76 -13.89
CA GLY A 98 -1.33 -7.78 -13.17
C GLY A 98 -2.10 -8.40 -12.01
N GLU A 99 -1.37 -9.00 -11.07
CA GLU A 99 -1.92 -9.67 -9.89
C GLU A 99 -1.31 -9.07 -8.62
N ALA A 100 -2.12 -8.89 -7.58
CA ALA A 100 -1.62 -8.34 -6.32
C ALA A 100 -0.58 -9.28 -5.69
N ASP A 101 0.54 -8.70 -5.27
CA ASP A 101 1.68 -9.44 -4.75
C ASP A 101 2.32 -8.67 -3.59
N LEU A 102 2.14 -9.19 -2.38
CA LEU A 102 2.68 -8.57 -1.17
C LEU A 102 4.18 -8.86 -0.99
N ASP A 103 4.78 -9.75 -1.79
CA ASP A 103 6.23 -9.97 -1.80
C ASP A 103 6.96 -9.00 -2.75
N ALA A 104 6.23 -8.14 -3.46
CA ALA A 104 6.82 -7.15 -4.35
C ALA A 104 7.53 -6.04 -3.54
N LEU A 105 8.86 -6.00 -3.58
CA LEU A 105 9.69 -5.07 -2.79
C LEU A 105 10.20 -3.84 -3.57
N HIS A 106 9.95 -3.78 -4.88
CA HIS A 106 10.25 -2.60 -5.68
C HIS A 106 8.95 -1.87 -5.98
N GLU A 107 8.93 -0.58 -5.71
CA GLU A 107 7.77 0.29 -5.93
C GLU A 107 8.19 1.47 -6.79
N ILE A 108 7.37 1.85 -7.76
CA ILE A 108 7.59 3.02 -8.61
C ILE A 108 6.31 3.83 -8.62
N ALA A 109 6.34 4.98 -7.96
CA ALA A 109 5.24 5.93 -8.04
C ALA A 109 5.41 6.79 -9.30
N PHE A 110 4.33 7.09 -10.01
CA PHE A 110 4.39 7.93 -11.20
C PHE A 110 3.05 8.56 -11.56
N ALA A 111 3.12 9.64 -12.35
CA ALA A 111 1.94 10.30 -12.90
C ALA A 111 1.67 9.83 -14.33
N LYS A 112 0.40 9.84 -14.75
CA LYS A 112 0.07 9.66 -16.16
C LYS A 112 0.72 10.78 -16.98
N PRO A 113 1.44 10.47 -18.07
CA PRO A 113 2.00 11.52 -18.92
C PRO A 113 0.90 12.45 -19.46
N ALA A 114 1.23 13.72 -19.65
CA ALA A 114 0.28 14.71 -20.16
C ALA A 114 -0.26 14.28 -21.54
N GLY A 115 -1.55 14.49 -21.77
CA GLY A 115 -2.21 14.11 -23.03
C GLY A 115 -2.42 12.61 -23.27
N THR A 116 -1.96 11.73 -22.37
CA THR A 116 -2.13 10.26 -22.54
C THR A 116 -3.50 9.80 -22.03
N ALA A 117 -4.25 9.02 -22.82
CA ALA A 117 -5.47 8.39 -22.34
C ALA A 117 -5.16 7.18 -21.43
N TYR A 118 -6.10 6.77 -20.57
CA TYR A 118 -5.88 5.60 -19.70
C TYR A 118 -5.61 4.32 -20.50
N GLY A 119 -6.32 4.11 -21.61
CA GLY A 119 -6.11 2.94 -22.48
C GLY A 119 -4.69 2.87 -23.05
N ASP A 120 -4.14 4.01 -23.46
CA ASP A 120 -2.77 4.10 -23.97
C ASP A 120 -1.77 3.79 -22.85
N LEU A 121 -1.98 4.35 -21.65
CA LEU A 121 -1.13 4.06 -20.49
C LEU A 121 -1.13 2.57 -20.13
N TYR A 122 -2.30 1.92 -20.14
CA TYR A 122 -2.40 0.48 -19.90
C TYR A 122 -1.72 -0.34 -21.00
N THR A 123 -1.82 0.10 -22.26
CA THR A 123 -1.09 -0.53 -23.38
C THR A 123 0.42 -0.41 -23.18
N MET A 124 0.92 0.75 -22.79
CA MET A 124 2.34 0.99 -22.55
C MET A 124 2.88 0.18 -21.36
N THR A 125 2.07 0.00 -20.32
CA THR A 125 2.46 -0.72 -19.09
C THR A 125 2.20 -2.22 -19.13
N ALA A 126 1.45 -2.71 -20.13
CA ALA A 126 1.20 -4.14 -20.36
C ALA A 126 2.49 -4.95 -20.49
N GLN A 127 3.53 -4.40 -21.13
CA GLN A 127 4.82 -5.08 -21.28
C GLN A 127 5.51 -5.38 -19.93
N PHE A 128 5.23 -4.59 -18.89
CA PHE A 128 5.77 -4.81 -17.54
C PHE A 128 4.87 -5.75 -16.75
N THR A 129 3.55 -5.51 -16.79
CA THR A 129 2.55 -6.25 -16.01
C THR A 129 2.23 -7.64 -16.57
N ALA A 130 2.68 -7.95 -17.79
CA ALA A 130 2.68 -9.32 -18.33
C ALA A 130 3.71 -10.24 -17.62
N ARG A 131 4.66 -9.68 -16.87
CA ARG A 131 5.62 -10.45 -16.07
C ARG A 131 4.98 -10.82 -14.73
N ALA A 132 5.14 -12.08 -14.31
CA ALA A 132 4.71 -12.52 -12.99
C ALA A 132 5.36 -11.69 -11.88
N GLY A 133 4.58 -11.39 -10.83
CA GLY A 133 5.02 -10.56 -9.71
C GLY A 133 5.21 -9.08 -10.05
N VAL A 134 4.49 -8.57 -11.07
CA VAL A 134 4.40 -7.14 -11.39
C VAL A 134 2.94 -6.72 -11.41
N ALA A 135 2.59 -5.67 -10.67
CA ALA A 135 1.23 -5.14 -10.60
C ALA A 135 1.20 -3.63 -10.77
N LEU A 136 0.21 -3.13 -11.50
CA LEU A 136 -0.08 -1.71 -11.61
C LEU A 136 -1.30 -1.37 -10.76
N TRP A 137 -1.12 -0.42 -9.86
CA TRP A 137 -2.14 0.14 -9.01
C TRP A 137 -2.46 1.58 -9.42
N ARG A 138 -3.74 1.95 -9.39
CA ARG A 138 -4.23 3.29 -9.73
C ARG A 138 -5.00 3.89 -8.59
N ARG A 139 -4.72 5.14 -8.24
CA ARG A 139 -5.45 5.90 -7.22
C ARG A 139 -6.90 6.12 -7.63
N MET A 140 -7.84 5.77 -6.74
CA MET A 140 -9.27 5.95 -6.95
C MET A 140 -9.73 7.35 -6.58
N MET A 141 -10.54 7.99 -7.42
CA MET A 141 -11.28 9.23 -7.11
C MET A 141 -10.46 10.32 -6.40
N VAL A 142 -9.17 10.44 -6.74
CA VAL A 142 -8.20 11.32 -6.06
C VAL A 142 -8.08 11.12 -4.52
N LEU A 143 -8.50 9.98 -3.98
CA LEU A 143 -8.41 9.62 -2.58
C LEU A 143 -6.96 9.32 -2.18
N GLY A 144 -6.34 10.30 -1.53
CA GLY A 144 -4.98 10.24 -1.02
C GLY A 144 -3.96 11.03 -1.87
N PRO A 145 -2.70 11.09 -1.40
CA PRO A 145 -1.67 11.94 -2.00
C PRO A 145 -1.30 11.51 -3.44
N PRO A 146 -0.71 12.40 -4.26
CA PRO A 146 -0.05 11.99 -5.51
C PRO A 146 1.16 11.07 -5.24
N PRO A 147 1.74 10.44 -6.27
CA PRO A 147 1.28 10.32 -7.66
C PRO A 147 0.03 9.43 -7.85
N GLU A 148 -0.50 9.37 -9.08
CA GLU A 148 -1.71 8.62 -9.43
C GLU A 148 -1.49 7.11 -9.52
N PHE A 149 -0.32 6.67 -10.02
CA PHE A 149 -0.02 5.27 -10.24
C PHE A 149 1.11 4.79 -9.33
N CYS A 150 1.04 3.51 -9.00
CA CYS A 150 2.07 2.78 -8.27
C CYS A 150 2.28 1.44 -8.98
N LEU A 151 3.47 1.21 -9.54
CA LEU A 151 3.86 -0.09 -10.06
C LEU A 151 4.71 -0.80 -9.01
N VAL A 152 4.31 -2.02 -8.63
CA VAL A 152 5.07 -2.85 -7.69
C VAL A 152 5.61 -4.08 -8.42
N ALA A 153 6.83 -4.49 -8.07
CA ALA A 153 7.49 -5.65 -8.66
C ALA A 153 8.38 -6.42 -7.68
N ARG A 154 8.54 -7.74 -7.89
CA ARG A 154 9.53 -8.58 -7.18
C ARG A 154 10.98 -8.27 -7.55
N SER A 155 11.22 -7.66 -8.71
CA SER A 155 12.56 -7.29 -9.19
C SER A 155 12.54 -5.89 -9.77
N PRO A 156 13.69 -5.19 -9.86
CA PRO A 156 13.73 -3.83 -10.40
C PRO A 156 13.11 -3.73 -11.79
N VAL A 157 12.27 -2.71 -11.99
CA VAL A 157 11.67 -2.34 -13.27
C VAL A 157 12.13 -0.91 -13.59
N HIS A 158 12.48 -0.67 -14.85
CA HIS A 158 12.84 0.66 -15.32
C HIS A 158 11.72 1.19 -16.21
N LEU A 159 10.96 2.16 -15.71
CA LEU A 159 9.95 2.83 -16.51
C LEU A 159 10.59 3.90 -17.41
N PRO A 160 10.06 4.12 -18.63
CA PRO A 160 10.49 5.22 -19.49
C PRO A 160 10.42 6.59 -18.78
N ALA A 161 11.36 7.48 -19.09
CA ALA A 161 11.49 8.79 -18.45
C ALA A 161 10.22 9.66 -18.56
N GLN A 162 9.40 9.47 -19.60
CA GLN A 162 8.13 10.19 -19.77
C GLN A 162 7.10 9.97 -18.65
N PHE A 163 7.26 8.91 -17.85
CA PHE A 163 6.43 8.67 -16.67
C PHE A 163 6.89 9.47 -15.45
N THR A 164 8.07 10.11 -15.49
CA THR A 164 8.73 10.74 -14.34
C THR A 164 8.74 9.80 -13.13
N PRO A 165 9.35 8.61 -13.25
CA PRO A 165 9.23 7.57 -12.23
C PRO A 165 9.96 7.95 -10.94
N GLU A 166 9.33 7.66 -9.80
CA GLU A 166 9.87 7.78 -8.45
C GLU A 166 10.09 6.37 -7.86
N PRO A 167 11.20 5.70 -8.21
CA PRO A 167 11.48 4.36 -7.72
C PRO A 167 11.89 4.37 -6.25
N ARG A 168 11.44 3.37 -5.49
CA ARG A 168 11.86 3.08 -4.13
C ARG A 168 11.94 1.57 -3.91
N THR A 169 12.80 1.17 -2.97
CA THR A 169 12.85 -0.22 -2.48
C THR A 169 12.32 -0.23 -1.07
N ARG A 170 11.46 -1.20 -0.78
CA ARG A 170 10.82 -1.37 0.53
C ARG A 170 11.22 -2.70 1.15
N ARG A 171 11.26 -2.76 2.48
CA ARG A 171 11.52 -4.00 3.24
C ARG A 171 10.24 -4.40 3.95
N GLN A 172 9.80 -5.64 3.79
CA GLN A 172 8.71 -6.16 4.60
C GLN A 172 9.16 -6.29 6.05
N ILE A 173 8.31 -5.84 6.97
CA ILE A 173 8.58 -5.87 8.41
C ILE A 173 7.65 -6.84 9.13
#